data_AF-A0A1J4L038-F1
#
_entry.id   AF-A0A1J4L038-F1
#
_cell.length_a   1.000
_cell.length_b   1.000
_cell.length_c   1.000
_cell.angle_alpha   90.00
_cell.angle_beta   90.00
_cell.angle_gamma   90.00
#
_symmetry.space_group_name_H-M   'P 1'
#
loop_
_entity.id
_entity.type
_entity.pdbx_description
1 polymer ?
#
loop_
_entity_poly.entity_id
_entity_poly.type
_entity_poly.pdbx_seq_one_letter_code
_entity_poly.pdbx_strand_id
1 'polypeptide(L)'
;MSFALSHESFKELDFNSYPRDFTFIVGDKTFPCNRLIADFISPNVRKMHRSDITLDHYIVQNQKEIKPAYFKNIISLGEGNSIIPTDKNIKQISYFLKKLGNKEFSLFLKLRTDVTLNIDNCIETILLKEEIDESITSEISFIASNLYEIDDFSLKKLNVDLLTEILSNDSLCVKSEEWLFDFIFSRYCEDPKFGSLFEFVDFRFLSTSKFKDFIHSFRYDCLNSGIINAFMKRMSCDIVKPLITTKRYKMSESEHDFNDHNQLDGIIKYLTDKSGGNVAKNKTINITCSSVFSPSQEYSPENVVDLDTNSYFFSNCGPNQWICLDFKERKIIPKKYTLKSIVMGSNNHQPRNWVVEVSGDGTNWMEVDRREGNSVLNNKNVIGTFNINVHKKCRFIRFRLSGKTSYNTDYFVIAGIEVFGTIFER
;
A
#
# COMPACT_ATOMS: atom_id res chain seq x y z
N MET A 1 51.13 25.51 14.84
CA MET A 1 50.63 24.11 14.88
C MET A 1 50.04 23.87 16.25
N SER A 2 48.79 23.40 16.34
CA SER A 2 48.18 23.01 17.62
C SER A 2 48.32 21.50 17.80
N PHE A 3 48.97 21.08 18.87
CA PHE A 3 49.07 19.70 19.28
C PHE A 3 48.18 19.49 20.53
N ALA A 4 47.42 18.40 20.54
CA ALA A 4 46.64 17.96 21.69
C ALA A 4 46.85 16.46 21.90
N LEU A 5 46.82 16.00 23.14
CA LEU A 5 46.93 14.59 23.49
C LEU A 5 45.73 13.80 22.94
N SER A 6 45.97 12.57 22.49
CA SER A 6 44.91 11.70 21.97
C SER A 6 44.09 11.07 23.11
N HIS A 7 42.87 10.66 22.80
CA HIS A 7 42.03 9.89 23.73
C HIS A 7 42.66 8.52 24.07
N GLU A 8 43.59 8.00 23.27
CA GLU A 8 44.24 6.71 23.53
C GLU A 8 45.07 6.75 24.82
N SER A 9 45.83 7.83 25.04
CA SER A 9 46.60 8.01 26.28
C SER A 9 45.72 8.09 27.53
N PHE A 10 44.45 8.50 27.39
CA PHE A 10 43.49 8.49 28.50
C PHE A 10 42.99 7.08 28.85
N LYS A 11 42.91 6.17 27.87
CA LYS A 11 42.50 4.78 28.08
C LYS A 11 43.56 3.93 28.79
N GLU A 12 44.81 4.36 28.76
CA GLU A 12 45.94 3.68 29.42
C GLU A 12 45.97 3.92 30.93
N LEU A 13 45.13 4.84 31.45
CA LEU A 13 45.04 5.12 32.88
C LEU A 13 44.33 3.99 33.63
N ASP A 14 44.96 3.44 34.67
CA ASP A 14 44.30 2.50 35.57
C ASP A 14 43.43 3.26 36.57
N PHE A 15 42.16 3.45 36.23
CA PHE A 15 41.18 4.13 37.08
C PHE A 15 40.95 3.45 38.44
N ASN A 16 41.37 2.21 38.65
CA ASN A 16 41.31 1.56 39.97
C ASN A 16 42.36 2.09 40.95
N SER A 17 43.45 2.69 40.45
CA SER A 17 44.49 3.30 41.27
C SER A 17 44.07 4.66 41.86
N TYR A 18 42.98 5.25 41.36
CA TYR A 18 42.46 6.54 41.79
C TYR A 18 41.36 6.39 42.86
N PRO A 19 41.20 7.38 43.76
CA PRO A 19 40.16 7.35 44.78
C PRO A 19 38.76 7.34 44.15
N ARG A 20 37.84 6.57 44.75
CA ARG A 20 36.42 6.54 44.39
C ARG A 20 35.63 7.50 45.27
N ASP A 21 35.91 8.78 45.07
CA ASP A 21 35.45 9.91 45.87
C ASP A 21 34.09 10.49 45.42
N PHE A 22 33.44 9.91 44.42
CA PHE A 22 32.13 10.35 43.95
C PHE A 22 31.15 9.19 43.74
N THR A 23 29.88 9.36 44.09
CA THR A 23 28.86 8.30 43.99
C THR A 23 27.62 8.72 43.22
N PHE A 24 27.28 7.97 42.17
CA PHE A 24 25.96 8.07 41.53
C PHE A 24 24.93 7.20 42.25
N ILE A 25 23.77 7.76 42.55
CA ILE A 25 22.65 7.06 43.20
C ILE A 25 21.54 6.89 42.18
N VAL A 26 21.20 5.63 41.84
CA VAL A 26 20.19 5.28 40.83
C VAL A 26 19.16 4.35 41.46
N GLY A 27 18.03 4.91 41.91
CA GLY A 27 17.07 4.19 42.74
C GLY A 27 17.74 3.72 44.04
N ASP A 28 17.65 2.43 44.34
CA ASP A 28 18.23 1.85 45.57
C ASP A 28 19.70 1.38 45.40
N LYS A 29 20.32 1.63 44.24
CA LYS A 29 21.70 1.21 43.96
C LYS A 29 22.64 2.39 43.89
N THR A 30 23.85 2.19 44.43
CA THR A 30 24.95 3.15 44.41
C THR A 30 26.06 2.68 43.48
N PHE A 31 26.65 3.63 42.76
CA PHE A 31 27.73 3.40 41.80
C PHE A 31 28.89 4.36 42.12
N PRO A 32 29.87 3.92 42.92
CA PRO A 32 31.04 4.73 43.24
C PRO A 32 32.00 4.79 42.06
N CYS A 33 32.56 5.97 41.81
CA CYS A 33 33.50 6.25 40.72
C CYS A 33 34.45 7.38 41.12
N ASN A 34 35.45 7.65 40.27
CA ASN A 34 36.32 8.80 40.44
C ASN A 34 35.61 10.10 40.02
N ARG A 35 35.88 11.20 40.72
CA ARG A 35 35.29 12.52 40.39
C ARG A 35 35.56 12.99 38.96
N LEU A 36 36.74 12.72 38.40
CA LEU A 36 37.06 13.04 37.00
C LEU A 36 36.16 12.29 36.02
N ILE A 37 35.88 11.01 36.30
CA ILE A 37 34.95 10.20 35.50
C ILE A 37 33.53 10.78 35.60
N ALA A 38 33.11 11.17 36.80
CA ALA A 38 31.79 11.78 37.01
C ALA A 38 31.63 13.08 36.22
N ASP A 39 32.65 13.95 36.22
CA ASP A 39 32.68 15.19 35.44
C ASP A 39 32.78 14.94 33.93
N PHE A 40 33.47 13.89 33.52
CA PHE A 40 33.64 13.52 32.12
C PHE A 40 32.32 13.07 31.52
N ILE A 41 31.65 12.08 32.14
CA ILE A 41 30.42 11.49 31.64
C ILE A 41 29.24 12.46 31.76
N SER A 42 29.17 13.27 32.84
CA SER A 42 27.99 14.07 33.17
C SER A 42 28.27 15.58 33.14
N PRO A 43 27.86 16.27 32.06
CA PRO A 43 27.87 17.74 32.02
C PRO A 43 27.10 18.39 33.18
N ASN A 44 26.08 17.73 33.73
CA ASN A 44 25.35 18.23 34.89
C ASN A 44 26.18 18.18 36.17
N VAL A 45 26.92 17.08 36.41
CA VAL A 45 27.85 16.97 37.54
C VAL A 45 29.01 17.96 37.38
N ARG A 46 29.53 18.12 36.15
CA ARG A 46 30.56 19.14 35.86
C ARG A 46 30.10 20.55 36.19
N LYS A 47 28.83 20.89 35.92
CA LYS A 47 28.24 22.17 36.31
C LYS A 47 28.07 22.28 37.83
N MET A 48 27.68 21.19 38.48
CA MET A 48 27.54 21.11 39.93
C MET A 48 28.89 21.37 40.63
N HIS A 49 29.96 20.69 40.23
CA HIS A 49 31.29 20.90 40.81
C HIS A 49 31.89 22.28 40.52
N ARG A 50 31.49 22.94 39.42
CA ARG A 50 31.85 24.35 39.18
C ARG A 50 31.22 25.28 40.20
N SER A 51 30.05 24.95 40.74
CA SER A 51 29.39 25.71 41.79
C SER A 51 29.89 25.33 43.18
N ASP A 52 30.04 24.03 43.43
CA ASP A 52 30.51 23.49 44.71
C ASP A 52 31.30 22.19 44.47
N ILE A 53 32.62 22.28 44.66
CA ILE A 53 33.55 21.18 44.45
C ILE A 53 33.57 20.17 45.62
N THR A 54 32.79 20.38 46.68
CA THR A 54 32.74 19.45 47.82
C THR A 54 31.69 18.35 47.64
N LEU A 55 30.70 18.57 46.77
CA LEU A 55 29.60 17.62 46.53
C LEU A 55 30.08 16.28 45.98
N ASP A 56 29.81 15.19 46.71
CA ASP A 56 30.38 13.86 46.49
C ASP A 56 29.37 12.84 45.93
N HIS A 57 28.12 13.26 45.67
CA HIS A 57 27.10 12.39 45.13
C HIS A 57 26.15 13.10 44.16
N TYR A 58 25.53 12.32 43.27
CA TYR A 58 24.50 12.79 42.36
C TYR A 58 23.38 11.77 42.21
N ILE A 59 22.14 12.23 42.38
CA ILE A 59 20.95 11.39 42.30
C ILE A 59 20.45 11.39 40.85
N VAL A 60 20.53 10.24 40.19
CA VAL A 60 19.94 10.02 38.88
C VAL A 60 18.53 9.48 39.09
N GLN A 61 17.53 10.28 38.72
CA GLN A 61 16.14 9.83 38.75
C GLN A 61 15.96 8.60 37.86
N ASN A 62 15.55 7.48 38.45
CA ASN A 62 15.31 6.23 37.74
C ASN A 62 13.81 6.02 37.49
N GLN A 63 13.46 5.51 36.32
CA GLN A 63 12.11 5.01 36.04
C GLN A 63 12.03 3.53 36.39
N LYS A 64 10.87 3.06 36.87
CA LYS A 64 10.66 1.67 37.32
C LYS A 64 11.02 0.61 36.27
N GLU A 65 10.97 0.96 34.99
CA GLU A 65 11.21 0.06 33.86
C GLU A 65 12.70 -0.11 33.52
N ILE A 66 13.57 0.79 34.00
CA ILE A 66 15.00 0.79 33.65
C ILE A 66 15.80 0.13 34.77
N LYS A 67 16.47 -0.99 34.43
CA LYS A 67 17.32 -1.72 35.38
C LYS A 67 18.55 -0.87 35.75
N PRO A 68 18.76 -0.52 37.03
CA PRO A 68 19.92 0.29 37.44
C PRO A 68 21.27 -0.37 37.13
N ALA A 69 21.32 -1.69 36.92
CA ALA A 69 22.55 -2.42 36.60
C ALA A 69 23.23 -1.92 35.31
N TYR A 70 22.47 -1.41 34.34
CA TYR A 70 23.02 -0.84 33.11
C TYR A 70 23.83 0.44 33.34
N PHE A 71 23.69 1.09 34.50
CA PHE A 71 24.48 2.26 34.82
C PHE A 71 25.99 1.94 34.97
N LYS A 72 26.36 0.68 35.28
CA LYS A 72 27.77 0.24 35.27
C LYS A 72 28.42 0.43 33.90
N ASN A 73 27.65 0.23 32.84
CA ASN A 73 28.12 0.41 31.48
C ASN A 73 28.45 1.88 31.21
N ILE A 74 27.67 2.81 31.78
CA ILE A 74 27.94 4.25 31.68
C ILE A 74 29.25 4.62 32.37
N ILE A 75 29.52 4.08 33.56
CA ILE A 75 30.79 4.29 34.25
C ILE A 75 31.95 3.73 33.42
N SER A 76 31.79 2.51 32.89
CA SER A 76 32.78 1.86 32.03
C SER A 76 33.10 2.68 30.77
N LEU A 77 32.11 3.37 30.18
CA LEU A 77 32.33 4.33 29.08
C LEU A 77 33.24 5.49 29.49
N GLY A 78 33.04 6.05 30.69
CA GLY A 78 33.89 7.14 31.18
C GLY A 78 35.30 6.71 31.57
N GLU A 79 35.50 5.42 31.89
CA GLU A 79 36.83 4.80 32.03
C GLU A 79 37.51 4.54 30.66
N GLY A 80 36.85 4.88 29.55
CA GLY A 80 37.41 4.74 28.21
C GLY A 80 37.14 3.41 27.51
N ASN A 81 36.32 2.53 28.10
CA ASN A 81 35.90 1.29 27.47
C ASN A 81 34.83 1.55 26.39
N SER A 82 34.84 0.72 25.34
CA SER A 82 33.81 0.79 24.29
C SER A 82 32.61 -0.09 24.61
N ILE A 83 31.41 0.36 24.23
CA ILE A 83 30.20 -0.45 24.29
C ILE A 83 29.70 -0.72 22.88
N ILE A 84 29.27 -1.96 22.64
CA ILE A 84 28.52 -2.34 21.45
C ILE A 84 27.03 -2.03 21.72
N PRO A 85 26.43 -1.05 21.02
CA PRO A 85 25.01 -0.75 21.18
C PRO A 85 24.16 -1.90 20.64
N THR A 86 23.23 -2.39 21.45
CA THR A 86 22.21 -3.38 21.05
C THR A 86 20.83 -2.83 21.39
N ASP A 87 19.75 -3.27 20.73
CA ASP A 87 18.37 -2.77 20.95
C ASP A 87 17.94 -2.82 22.42
N LYS A 88 18.46 -3.81 23.16
CA LYS A 88 18.18 -3.98 24.59
C LYS A 88 18.98 -3.07 25.50
N ASN A 89 20.03 -2.43 25.03
CA ASN A 89 20.95 -1.59 25.80
C ASN A 89 20.86 -0.11 25.41
N ILE A 90 20.51 0.20 24.15
CA ILE A 90 20.43 1.56 23.63
C ILE A 90 19.43 2.39 24.43
N LYS A 91 18.22 1.86 24.69
CA LYS A 91 17.19 2.52 25.51
C LYS A 91 17.72 3.00 26.86
N GLN A 92 18.38 2.13 27.61
CA GLN A 92 18.86 2.44 28.95
C GLN A 92 20.06 3.38 28.91
N ILE A 93 20.98 3.17 27.95
CA ILE A 93 22.17 4.03 27.79
C ILE A 93 21.75 5.45 27.40
N SER A 94 20.87 5.59 26.40
CA SER A 94 20.31 6.86 25.95
C SER A 94 19.61 7.59 27.10
N TYR A 95 18.77 6.88 27.86
CA TYR A 95 18.08 7.45 29.02
C TYR A 95 19.06 8.01 30.06
N PHE A 96 20.04 7.23 30.49
CA PHE A 96 20.98 7.66 31.53
C PHE A 96 21.86 8.81 31.04
N LEU A 97 22.38 8.76 29.81
CA LEU A 97 23.18 9.85 29.27
C LEU A 97 22.38 11.14 29.08
N LYS A 98 21.11 11.06 28.66
CA LYS A 98 20.19 12.22 28.61
C LYS A 98 19.99 12.84 29.99
N LYS A 99 19.81 12.02 31.05
CA LYS A 99 19.69 12.50 32.45
C LYS A 99 20.97 13.10 33.01
N LEU A 100 22.12 12.62 32.56
CA LEU A 100 23.43 13.19 32.89
C LEU A 100 23.75 14.46 32.07
N GLY A 101 22.95 14.75 31.05
CA GLY A 101 23.11 15.91 30.17
C GLY A 101 24.13 15.70 29.04
N ASN A 102 24.59 14.46 28.82
CA ASN A 102 25.53 14.11 27.76
C ASN A 102 24.78 13.87 26.44
N LYS A 103 25.16 14.63 25.40
CA LYS A 103 24.54 14.59 24.07
C LYS A 103 25.36 13.81 23.04
N GLU A 104 26.56 13.35 23.39
CA GLU A 104 27.49 12.70 22.44
C GLU A 104 26.92 11.39 21.90
N PHE A 105 26.28 10.59 22.75
CA PHE A 105 25.66 9.34 22.33
C PHE A 105 24.45 9.57 21.42
N SER A 106 23.63 10.59 21.69
CA SER A 106 22.55 10.99 20.80
C SER A 106 23.09 11.43 19.43
N LEU A 107 24.21 12.17 19.39
CA LEU A 107 24.87 12.57 18.13
C LEU A 107 25.43 11.35 17.38
N PHE A 108 26.03 10.40 18.08
CA PHE A 108 26.52 9.15 17.50
C PHE A 108 25.38 8.32 16.87
N LEU A 109 24.23 8.26 17.53
CA LEU A 109 23.05 7.58 16.98
C LEU A 109 22.49 8.31 15.75
N LYS A 110 22.46 9.65 15.75
CA LYS A 110 22.04 10.45 14.58
C LYS A 110 22.84 10.14 13.32
N LEU A 111 24.17 10.08 13.45
CA LEU A 111 25.06 9.73 12.35
C LEU A 111 24.80 8.32 11.79
N ARG A 112 24.25 7.40 12.59
CA ARG A 112 23.84 6.07 12.14
C ARG A 112 22.46 6.07 11.46
N THR A 113 21.58 7.02 11.80
CA THR A 113 20.24 7.13 11.20
C THR A 113 20.21 7.89 9.87
N ASP A 114 21.32 8.53 9.46
CA ASP A 114 21.47 9.18 8.14
C ASP A 114 21.62 8.18 6.96
N VAL A 115 21.43 6.88 7.22
CA VAL A 115 21.40 5.86 6.17
C VAL A 115 20.13 6.03 5.33
N THR A 116 20.24 5.79 4.03
CA THR A 116 19.09 5.84 3.11
C THR A 116 17.97 4.92 3.59
N LEU A 117 16.79 5.50 3.82
CA LEU A 117 15.60 4.78 4.25
C LEU A 117 15.14 3.79 3.16
N ASN A 118 14.91 2.54 3.55
CA ASN A 118 14.42 1.46 2.71
C ASN A 118 13.39 0.62 3.48
N ILE A 119 12.77 -0.36 2.81
CA ILE A 119 11.67 -1.16 3.38
C ILE A 119 12.15 -1.95 4.61
N ASP A 120 13.37 -2.46 4.58
CA ASP A 120 13.92 -3.30 5.65
C ASP A 120 14.32 -2.50 6.90
N ASN A 121 14.85 -1.28 6.72
CA ASN A 121 15.37 -0.46 7.81
C ASN A 121 14.36 0.55 8.38
N CYS A 122 13.22 0.78 7.72
CA CYS A 122 12.34 1.89 8.08
C CYS A 122 11.76 1.76 9.49
N ILE A 123 11.34 0.55 9.89
CA ILE A 123 10.76 0.30 11.22
C ILE A 123 11.81 0.46 12.31
N GLU A 124 13.00 -0.13 12.12
CA GLU A 124 14.10 -0.01 13.09
C GLU A 124 14.56 1.44 13.22
N THR A 125 14.59 2.20 12.12
CA THR A 125 14.97 3.61 12.12
C THR A 125 13.98 4.46 12.91
N ILE A 126 12.66 4.24 12.77
CA ILE A 126 11.65 4.95 13.57
C ILE A 126 11.82 4.63 15.05
N LEU A 127 11.96 3.34 15.40
CA LEU A 127 12.10 2.93 16.80
C LEU A 127 13.34 3.58 17.44
N LEU A 128 14.45 3.67 16.70
CA LEU A 128 15.65 4.36 17.17
C LEU A 128 15.44 5.89 17.31
N LYS A 129 14.75 6.53 16.36
CA LYS A 129 14.47 7.98 16.42
C LYS A 129 13.49 8.35 17.54
N GLU A 130 12.52 7.49 17.83
CA GLU A 130 11.63 7.62 18.99
C GLU A 130 12.44 7.61 20.30
N GLU A 131 13.44 6.73 20.42
CA GLU A 131 14.34 6.68 21.58
C GLU A 131 15.23 7.92 21.74
N ILE A 132 15.51 8.62 20.64
CA ILE A 132 16.37 9.81 20.61
C ILE A 132 15.55 11.12 20.76
N ASP A 133 14.20 11.03 20.75
CA ASP A 133 13.30 12.20 20.82
C ASP A 133 13.50 13.14 19.61
N GLU A 134 13.69 12.52 18.42
CA GLU A 134 13.91 13.22 17.15
C GLU A 134 12.67 13.16 16.26
N SER A 135 12.54 14.11 15.33
CA SER A 135 11.41 14.15 14.41
C SER A 135 11.39 12.94 13.48
N ILE A 136 10.27 12.21 13.48
CA ILE A 136 10.02 10.98 12.70
C ILE A 136 9.12 11.19 11.47
N THR A 137 8.83 12.45 11.12
CA THR A 137 7.82 12.79 10.09
C THR A 137 8.15 12.25 8.70
N SER A 138 9.43 12.27 8.31
CA SER A 138 9.89 11.75 7.01
C SER A 138 9.69 10.24 6.91
N GLU A 139 10.01 9.53 7.97
CA GLU A 139 9.95 8.07 8.05
C GLU A 139 8.49 7.61 8.07
N ILE A 140 7.63 8.29 8.83
CA ILE A 140 6.19 8.02 8.83
C ILE A 140 5.62 8.18 7.41
N SER A 141 6.00 9.25 6.70
CA SER A 141 5.50 9.48 5.34
C SER A 141 5.95 8.39 4.36
N PHE A 142 7.18 7.89 4.52
CA PHE A 142 7.72 6.80 3.72
C PHE A 142 7.02 5.46 4.03
N ILE A 143 6.86 5.13 5.31
CA ILE A 143 6.17 3.93 5.75
C ILE A 143 4.72 3.95 5.29
N ALA A 144 4.01 5.05 5.47
CA ALA A 144 2.64 5.20 5.01
C ALA A 144 2.54 4.93 3.50
N SER A 145 3.46 5.46 2.70
CA SER A 145 3.46 5.25 1.24
C SER A 145 3.84 3.83 0.80
N ASN A 146 4.56 3.06 1.62
CA ASN A 146 5.04 1.72 1.30
C ASN A 146 4.48 0.63 2.23
N LEU A 147 3.42 0.93 2.99
CA LEU A 147 2.88 0.03 4.01
C LEU A 147 2.44 -1.33 3.42
N TYR A 148 2.02 -1.32 2.17
CA TYR A 148 1.65 -2.51 1.42
C TYR A 148 2.80 -3.49 1.14
N GLU A 149 4.06 -3.10 1.28
CA GLU A 149 5.24 -3.95 1.05
C GLU A 149 5.88 -4.43 2.37
N ILE A 150 5.55 -3.80 3.49
CA ILE A 150 6.12 -4.14 4.81
C ILE A 150 5.48 -5.42 5.36
N ASP A 151 6.29 -6.25 6.00
CA ASP A 151 5.83 -7.49 6.61
C ASP A 151 5.08 -7.26 7.93
N ASP A 152 4.07 -8.10 8.18
CA ASP A 152 3.22 -7.99 9.36
C ASP A 152 4.00 -8.18 10.68
N PHE A 153 5.13 -8.91 10.67
CA PHE A 153 5.94 -9.16 11.87
C PHE A 153 6.69 -7.90 12.31
N SER A 154 7.23 -7.13 11.37
CA SER A 154 7.86 -5.84 11.62
C SER A 154 6.84 -4.80 12.07
N LEU A 155 5.65 -4.76 11.47
CA LEU A 155 4.59 -3.83 11.87
C LEU A 155 4.06 -4.09 13.29
N LYS A 156 4.05 -5.35 13.74
CA LYS A 156 3.66 -5.70 15.12
C LYS A 156 4.55 -5.10 16.19
N LYS A 157 5.79 -4.68 15.85
CA LYS A 157 6.71 -4.01 16.79
C LYS A 157 6.27 -2.59 17.17
N LEU A 158 5.40 -1.96 16.37
CA LEU A 158 4.97 -0.58 16.56
C LEU A 158 3.88 -0.45 17.65
N ASN A 159 3.91 0.67 18.36
CA ASN A 159 2.90 1.03 19.35
C ASN A 159 1.65 1.64 18.68
N VAL A 160 0.58 1.85 19.46
CA VAL A 160 -0.69 2.40 18.96
C VAL A 160 -0.51 3.82 18.43
N ASP A 161 0.31 4.64 19.09
CA ASP A 161 0.50 6.05 18.73
C ASP A 161 1.18 6.20 17.36
N LEU A 162 2.28 5.47 17.12
CA LEU A 162 2.97 5.43 15.84
C LEU A 162 2.09 4.88 14.72
N LEU A 163 1.31 3.81 14.99
CA LEU A 163 0.38 3.29 14.01
C LEU A 163 -0.73 4.30 13.68
N THR A 164 -1.21 5.06 14.66
CA THR A 164 -2.18 6.13 14.45
C THR A 164 -1.60 7.23 13.54
N GLU A 165 -0.35 7.64 13.78
CA GLU A 165 0.34 8.62 12.94
C GLU A 165 0.60 8.12 11.50
N ILE A 166 0.94 6.84 11.34
CA ILE A 166 1.13 6.22 10.02
C ILE A 166 -0.20 6.13 9.26
N LEU A 167 -1.26 5.64 9.91
CA LEU A 167 -2.56 5.41 9.27
C LEU A 167 -3.35 6.70 9.01
N SER A 168 -3.05 7.77 9.73
CA SER A 168 -3.64 9.10 9.50
C SER A 168 -2.97 9.88 8.37
N ASN A 169 -1.84 9.39 7.83
CA ASN A 169 -1.09 10.10 6.81
C ASN A 169 -1.80 10.12 5.44
N ASP A 170 -1.75 11.26 4.75
CA ASP A 170 -2.33 11.45 3.42
C ASP A 170 -1.70 10.57 2.32
N SER A 171 -0.45 10.12 2.51
CA SER A 171 0.27 9.25 1.57
C SER A 171 -0.02 7.75 1.78
N LEU A 172 -0.87 7.39 2.74
CA LEU A 172 -1.13 6.00 3.12
C LEU A 172 -1.51 5.13 1.91
N CYS A 173 -0.77 4.04 1.71
CA CYS A 173 -0.99 3.05 0.66
C CYS A 173 -1.02 1.63 1.24
N VAL A 174 -2.19 0.99 1.20
CA VAL A 174 -2.42 -0.36 1.77
C VAL A 174 -2.71 -1.40 0.69
N LYS A 175 -2.48 -2.69 1.02
CA LYS A 175 -2.81 -3.84 0.14
C LYS A 175 -4.31 -3.88 -0.16
N SER A 176 -5.12 -3.93 0.90
CA SER A 176 -6.59 -3.92 0.84
C SER A 176 -7.14 -3.53 2.21
N GLU A 177 -8.41 -3.12 2.26
CA GLU A 177 -9.08 -2.88 3.55
C GLU A 177 -9.30 -4.17 4.34
N GLU A 178 -9.41 -5.33 3.67
CA GLU A 178 -9.51 -6.61 4.37
C GLU A 178 -8.20 -6.97 5.08
N TRP A 179 -7.05 -6.77 4.41
CA TRP A 179 -5.75 -6.96 5.06
C TRP A 179 -5.56 -6.00 6.24
N LEU A 180 -5.90 -4.72 6.07
CA LEU A 180 -5.76 -3.72 7.14
C LEU A 180 -6.66 -4.07 8.33
N PHE A 181 -7.90 -4.48 8.04
CA PHE A 181 -8.83 -4.96 9.05
C PHE A 181 -8.26 -6.16 9.81
N ASP A 182 -7.78 -7.18 9.11
CA ASP A 182 -7.24 -8.39 9.73
C ASP A 182 -5.99 -8.10 10.57
N PHE A 183 -5.11 -7.21 10.08
CA PHE A 183 -3.96 -6.74 10.83
C PHE A 183 -4.39 -6.06 12.14
N ILE A 184 -5.26 -5.05 12.08
CA ILE A 184 -5.74 -4.32 13.26
C ILE A 184 -6.49 -5.25 14.21
N PHE A 185 -7.33 -6.14 13.68
CA PHE A 185 -8.09 -7.11 14.48
C PHE A 185 -7.15 -8.05 15.23
N SER A 186 -6.06 -8.51 14.60
CA SER A 186 -5.05 -9.33 15.28
C SER A 186 -4.40 -8.59 16.46
N ARG A 187 -4.10 -7.29 16.31
CA ARG A 187 -3.52 -6.45 17.39
C ARG A 187 -4.54 -6.17 18.49
N TYR A 188 -5.80 -5.92 18.12
CA TYR A 188 -6.90 -5.67 19.04
C TYR A 188 -7.19 -6.86 19.95
N CYS A 189 -7.09 -8.08 19.43
CA CYS A 189 -7.19 -9.30 20.22
C CYS A 189 -6.07 -9.44 21.26
N GLU A 190 -4.91 -8.82 21.03
CA GLU A 190 -3.78 -8.80 21.97
C GLU A 190 -3.91 -7.66 23.00
N ASP A 191 -4.24 -6.44 22.55
CA ASP A 191 -4.47 -5.27 23.41
C ASP A 191 -5.67 -4.44 22.88
N PRO A 192 -6.74 -4.26 23.70
CA PRO A 192 -7.92 -3.49 23.31
C PRO A 192 -7.64 -2.05 22.86
N LYS A 193 -6.51 -1.45 23.26
CA LYS A 193 -6.15 -0.08 22.85
C LYS A 193 -6.03 0.09 21.34
N PHE A 194 -5.67 -0.97 20.61
CA PHE A 194 -5.58 -0.93 19.14
C PHE A 194 -6.96 -0.79 18.47
N GLY A 195 -8.06 -0.91 19.22
CA GLY A 195 -9.42 -0.73 18.71
C GLY A 195 -9.69 0.66 18.14
N SER A 196 -8.98 1.70 18.58
CA SER A 196 -9.10 3.05 18.02
C SER A 196 -8.74 3.11 16.53
N LEU A 197 -7.81 2.24 16.08
CA LEU A 197 -7.28 2.24 14.71
C LEU A 197 -8.31 1.81 13.67
N PHE A 198 -9.42 1.18 14.07
CA PHE A 198 -10.50 0.84 13.14
C PHE A 198 -11.12 2.07 12.48
N GLU A 199 -10.91 3.29 13.02
CA GLU A 199 -11.37 4.52 12.37
C GLU A 199 -10.72 4.75 11.00
N PHE A 200 -9.53 4.21 10.79
CA PHE A 200 -8.81 4.33 9.53
C PHE A 200 -9.24 3.29 8.51
N VAL A 201 -10.04 2.28 8.88
CA VAL A 201 -10.51 1.24 7.97
C VAL A 201 -11.74 1.72 7.22
N ASP A 202 -11.72 1.62 5.90
CA ASP A 202 -12.88 1.95 5.07
C ASP A 202 -13.81 0.73 4.96
N PHE A 203 -14.79 0.66 5.87
CA PHE A 203 -15.78 -0.42 5.94
C PHE A 203 -16.60 -0.62 4.66
N ARG A 204 -16.63 0.36 3.74
CA ARG A 204 -17.29 0.22 2.43
C ARG A 204 -16.63 -0.85 1.56
N PHE A 205 -15.34 -1.11 1.75
CA PHE A 205 -14.58 -2.09 0.97
C PHE A 205 -14.39 -3.43 1.70
N LEU A 206 -15.00 -3.64 2.87
CA LEU A 206 -15.02 -4.94 3.55
C LEU A 206 -16.11 -5.86 2.97
N SER A 207 -15.83 -7.16 2.93
CA SER A 207 -16.84 -8.17 2.68
C SER A 207 -17.90 -8.23 3.79
N THR A 208 -19.08 -8.74 3.44
CA THR A 208 -20.20 -8.87 4.39
C THR A 208 -19.87 -9.82 5.54
N SER A 209 -19.03 -10.84 5.33
CA SER A 209 -18.55 -11.74 6.37
C SER A 209 -17.67 -11.00 7.38
N LYS A 210 -16.60 -10.34 6.92
CA LYS A 210 -15.67 -9.60 7.79
C LYS A 210 -16.36 -8.50 8.58
N PHE A 211 -17.29 -7.78 7.95
CA PHE A 211 -18.08 -6.77 8.63
C PHE A 211 -18.99 -7.36 9.72
N LYS A 212 -19.53 -8.56 9.51
CA LYS A 212 -20.25 -9.28 10.57
C LYS A 212 -19.30 -9.68 11.70
N ASP A 213 -18.11 -10.19 11.38
CA ASP A 213 -17.13 -10.57 12.40
C ASP A 213 -16.77 -9.36 13.29
N PHE A 214 -16.58 -8.18 12.69
CA PHE A 214 -16.40 -6.94 13.42
C PHE A 214 -17.55 -6.65 14.38
N ILE A 215 -18.80 -6.68 13.91
CA ILE A 215 -19.99 -6.36 14.74
C ILE A 215 -20.10 -7.30 15.95
N HIS A 216 -19.79 -8.59 15.78
CA HIS A 216 -19.92 -9.57 16.87
C HIS A 216 -18.77 -9.50 17.87
N SER A 217 -17.56 -9.12 17.44
CA SER A 217 -16.35 -9.15 18.28
C SER A 217 -15.93 -7.80 18.83
N PHE A 218 -16.38 -6.69 18.23
CA PHE A 218 -15.97 -5.35 18.63
C PHE A 218 -16.67 -4.90 19.91
N ARG A 219 -15.88 -4.42 20.88
CA ARG A 219 -16.44 -3.94 22.14
C ARG A 219 -16.85 -2.48 22.04
N TYR A 220 -17.98 -2.16 22.66
CA TYR A 220 -18.58 -0.82 22.60
C TYR A 220 -17.72 0.27 23.26
N ASP A 221 -16.88 -0.09 24.22
CA ASP A 221 -15.99 0.84 24.92
C ASP A 221 -14.81 1.33 24.05
N CYS A 222 -14.57 0.68 22.91
CA CYS A 222 -13.56 1.09 21.94
C CYS A 222 -14.12 1.99 20.82
N LEU A 223 -15.42 2.33 20.85
CA LEU A 223 -16.04 3.22 19.87
C LEU A 223 -15.48 4.64 19.98
N ASN A 224 -15.02 5.17 18.85
CA ASN A 224 -14.72 6.58 18.68
C ASN A 224 -15.56 7.18 17.54
N SER A 225 -15.53 8.51 17.42
CA SER A 225 -16.30 9.22 16.40
C SER A 225 -15.93 8.83 14.96
N GLY A 226 -14.65 8.47 14.73
CA GLY A 226 -14.15 8.01 13.44
C GLY A 226 -14.72 6.66 13.02
N ILE A 227 -14.75 5.68 13.94
CA ILE A 227 -15.36 4.36 13.73
C ILE A 227 -16.86 4.49 13.48
N ILE A 228 -17.56 5.33 14.24
CA ILE A 228 -18.98 5.60 14.01
C ILE A 228 -19.18 6.18 12.61
N ASN A 229 -18.36 7.14 12.18
CA ASN A 229 -18.44 7.69 10.83
C ASN A 229 -18.16 6.63 9.74
N ALA A 230 -17.16 5.75 9.94
CA ALA A 230 -16.90 4.64 9.03
C ALA A 230 -18.09 3.67 8.94
N PHE A 231 -18.73 3.38 10.08
CA PHE A 231 -19.94 2.58 10.16
C PHE A 231 -21.12 3.24 9.44
N MET A 232 -21.36 4.52 9.67
CA MET A 232 -22.41 5.29 9.01
C MET A 232 -22.19 5.34 7.50
N LYS A 233 -20.95 5.56 7.03
CA LYS A 233 -20.60 5.51 5.60
C LYS A 233 -20.92 4.16 4.98
N ARG A 234 -20.67 3.05 5.69
CA ARG A 234 -21.03 1.71 5.20
C ARG A 234 -22.55 1.52 5.12
N MET A 235 -23.29 1.93 6.15
CA MET A 235 -24.75 1.81 6.20
C MET A 235 -25.46 2.69 5.16
N SER A 236 -24.93 3.87 4.87
CA SER A 236 -25.48 4.81 3.89
C SER A 236 -25.08 4.53 2.44
N CYS A 237 -24.25 3.52 2.18
CA CYS A 237 -23.91 3.14 0.81
C CYS A 237 -25.06 2.34 0.16
N ASP A 238 -25.97 3.03 -0.52
CA ASP A 238 -26.93 2.45 -1.46
C ASP A 238 -26.20 1.87 -2.68
N ILE A 239 -25.77 0.59 -2.66
CA ILE A 239 -25.39 -0.31 -3.79
C ILE A 239 -24.40 0.23 -4.87
N VAL A 240 -24.04 1.50 -4.86
CA VAL A 240 -23.14 2.14 -5.82
C VAL A 240 -21.79 2.21 -5.15
N LYS A 241 -20.95 1.22 -5.51
CA LYS A 241 -19.54 1.20 -5.14
C LYS A 241 -18.93 2.55 -5.53
N PRO A 242 -18.28 3.27 -4.60
CA PRO A 242 -17.77 4.60 -4.86
C PRO A 242 -16.75 4.55 -6.00
N LEU A 243 -16.86 5.50 -6.94
CA LEU A 243 -15.87 5.71 -8.01
C LEU A 243 -14.47 5.79 -7.41
N ILE A 244 -13.65 4.79 -7.71
CA ILE A 244 -12.30 4.63 -7.19
C ILE A 244 -11.37 5.70 -7.78
N THR A 245 -11.06 6.71 -6.97
CA THR A 245 -10.07 7.76 -7.29
C THR A 245 -8.95 7.88 -6.26
N THR A 246 -8.94 7.07 -5.19
CA THR A 246 -7.98 7.27 -4.10
C THR A 246 -6.63 6.62 -4.38
N LYS A 247 -5.55 7.39 -4.17
CA LYS A 247 -4.14 6.93 -4.15
C LYS A 247 -3.84 5.88 -3.06
N ARG A 248 -4.84 5.51 -2.27
CA ARG A 248 -4.77 4.71 -1.05
C ARG A 248 -4.45 3.23 -1.25
N TYR A 249 -4.56 2.72 -2.47
CA TYR A 249 -4.32 1.30 -2.76
C TYR A 249 -3.38 1.19 -3.96
N LYS A 250 -2.37 0.31 -3.84
CA LYS A 250 -1.52 -0.04 -4.99
C LYS A 250 -2.35 -0.86 -5.96
N MET A 251 -2.38 -0.44 -7.22
CA MET A 251 -2.96 -1.27 -8.27
C MET A 251 -1.92 -2.30 -8.68
N SER A 252 -2.27 -3.58 -8.67
CA SER A 252 -1.49 -4.63 -9.32
C SER A 252 -1.57 -4.44 -10.83
N GLU A 253 -0.44 -4.59 -11.51
CA GLU A 253 -0.32 -4.45 -12.96
C GLU A 253 0.05 -5.80 -13.55
N SER A 254 -0.76 -6.28 -14.50
CA SER A 254 -0.44 -7.49 -15.27
C SER A 254 -0.56 -7.21 -16.76
N GLU A 255 0.39 -7.76 -17.52
CA GLU A 255 0.49 -7.59 -18.96
C GLU A 255 0.00 -8.86 -19.67
N HIS A 256 -0.96 -8.69 -20.56
CA HIS A 256 -1.58 -9.74 -21.37
C HIS A 256 -1.34 -9.41 -22.84
N ASP A 257 -0.11 -9.65 -23.28
CA ASP A 257 0.30 -9.42 -24.66
C ASP A 257 -0.26 -10.51 -25.58
N PHE A 258 -0.49 -10.13 -26.84
CA PHE A 258 -1.06 -11.00 -27.84
C PHE A 258 -0.08 -12.12 -28.25
N ASN A 259 -0.60 -13.35 -28.30
CA ASN A 259 0.11 -14.54 -28.77
C ASN A 259 -0.54 -15.07 -30.06
N ASP A 260 0.25 -15.19 -31.14
CA ASP A 260 -0.22 -15.71 -32.44
C ASP A 260 -0.79 -17.14 -32.35
N HIS A 261 -0.36 -17.94 -31.37
CA HIS A 261 -0.87 -19.29 -31.16
C HIS A 261 -2.26 -19.34 -30.52
N ASN A 262 -2.68 -18.28 -29.81
CA ASN A 262 -3.99 -18.20 -29.18
C ASN A 262 -4.56 -16.77 -29.24
N GLN A 263 -5.31 -16.49 -30.30
CA GLN A 263 -5.84 -15.15 -30.60
C GLN A 263 -6.97 -14.69 -29.65
N LEU A 264 -7.40 -15.53 -28.71
CA LEU A 264 -8.47 -15.29 -27.74
C LEU A 264 -7.98 -15.42 -26.29
N ASP A 265 -6.67 -15.28 -26.07
CA ASP A 265 -6.04 -15.38 -24.75
C ASP A 265 -5.60 -14.00 -24.23
N GLY A 266 -6.58 -13.12 -24.04
CA GLY A 266 -6.35 -11.75 -23.60
C GLY A 266 -6.88 -11.47 -22.19
N ILE A 267 -7.22 -10.22 -21.96
CA ILE A 267 -7.71 -9.72 -20.68
C ILE A 267 -9.06 -10.36 -20.33
N ILE A 268 -9.96 -10.54 -21.29
CA ILE A 268 -11.28 -11.16 -21.07
C ILE A 268 -11.10 -12.63 -20.69
N LYS A 269 -10.22 -13.36 -21.38
CA LYS A 269 -9.89 -14.75 -21.03
C LYS A 269 -9.27 -14.86 -19.64
N TYR A 270 -8.28 -14.03 -19.32
CA TYR A 270 -7.70 -13.96 -17.97
C TYR A 270 -8.77 -13.75 -16.88
N LEU A 271 -9.67 -12.79 -17.08
CA LEU A 271 -10.76 -12.53 -16.14
C LEU A 271 -11.76 -13.69 -16.08
N THR A 272 -12.01 -14.37 -17.19
CA THR A 272 -12.89 -15.55 -17.28
C THR A 272 -12.33 -16.68 -16.43
N ASP A 273 -11.03 -16.96 -16.53
CA ASP A 273 -10.36 -18.01 -15.77
C ASP A 273 -10.28 -17.65 -14.28
N LYS A 274 -10.03 -16.37 -13.96
CA LYS A 274 -9.97 -15.88 -12.58
C LYS A 274 -11.33 -15.88 -11.87
N SER A 275 -12.40 -15.55 -12.59
CA SER A 275 -13.75 -15.40 -12.02
C SER A 275 -14.65 -16.64 -12.19
N GLY A 276 -14.21 -17.64 -12.96
CA GLY A 276 -14.91 -18.90 -13.13
C GLY A 276 -16.15 -18.80 -14.03
N GLY A 277 -15.95 -18.48 -15.31
CA GLY A 277 -16.99 -18.47 -16.34
C GLY A 277 -17.22 -17.09 -16.95
N ASN A 278 -18.33 -16.92 -17.68
CA ASN A 278 -18.62 -15.70 -18.44
C ASN A 278 -18.58 -14.44 -17.54
N VAL A 279 -17.64 -13.55 -17.85
CA VAL A 279 -17.32 -12.36 -17.05
C VAL A 279 -18.44 -11.32 -16.99
N ALA A 280 -19.38 -11.34 -17.93
CA ALA A 280 -20.56 -10.48 -17.89
C ALA A 280 -21.64 -11.09 -16.97
N LYS A 281 -21.93 -12.39 -17.12
CA LYS A 281 -22.94 -13.11 -16.32
C LYS A 281 -22.59 -13.14 -14.84
N ASN A 282 -21.32 -13.37 -14.50
CA ASN A 282 -20.86 -13.35 -13.10
C ASN A 282 -20.57 -11.93 -12.58
N LYS A 283 -20.86 -10.90 -13.37
CA LYS A 283 -20.70 -9.48 -13.02
C LYS A 283 -19.24 -9.08 -12.74
N THR A 284 -18.25 -9.77 -13.30
CA THR A 284 -16.84 -9.36 -13.25
C THR A 284 -16.63 -8.07 -14.05
N ILE A 285 -17.25 -7.97 -15.22
CA ILE A 285 -17.39 -6.74 -16.02
C ILE A 285 -18.88 -6.46 -16.27
N ASN A 286 -19.21 -5.28 -16.76
CA ASN A 286 -20.53 -4.98 -17.30
C ASN A 286 -20.44 -4.81 -18.82
N ILE A 287 -21.45 -5.29 -19.55
CA ILE A 287 -21.55 -5.04 -20.99
C ILE A 287 -22.84 -4.27 -21.25
N THR A 288 -22.70 -3.16 -21.95
CA THR A 288 -23.81 -2.32 -22.41
C THR A 288 -23.78 -2.20 -23.92
N CYS A 289 -24.92 -1.90 -24.52
CA CYS A 289 -25.03 -1.76 -25.97
C CYS A 289 -26.07 -0.70 -26.34
N SER A 290 -26.07 -0.28 -27.60
CA SER A 290 -27.06 0.65 -28.14
C SER A 290 -28.47 0.07 -28.19
N SER A 291 -28.58 -1.20 -28.59
CA SER A 291 -29.85 -1.90 -28.72
C SER A 291 -29.61 -3.41 -28.86
N VAL A 292 -30.67 -4.20 -28.63
CA VAL A 292 -30.68 -5.65 -28.87
C VAL A 292 -31.84 -5.95 -29.82
N PHE A 293 -31.62 -6.82 -30.81
CA PHE A 293 -32.59 -7.18 -31.84
C PHE A 293 -33.89 -7.75 -31.25
N SER A 294 -33.77 -8.53 -30.18
CA SER A 294 -34.89 -9.11 -29.43
C SER A 294 -34.45 -9.39 -27.99
N PRO A 295 -35.37 -9.39 -27.00
CA PRO A 295 -35.05 -9.68 -25.60
C PRO A 295 -34.60 -11.14 -25.35
N SER A 296 -34.53 -11.99 -26.39
CA SER A 296 -33.98 -13.34 -26.30
C SER A 296 -32.51 -13.34 -25.88
N GLN A 297 -32.14 -14.31 -25.03
CA GLN A 297 -30.75 -14.52 -24.61
C GLN A 297 -29.81 -14.84 -25.78
N GLU A 298 -30.35 -15.34 -26.90
CA GLU A 298 -29.59 -15.64 -28.12
C GLU A 298 -28.82 -14.42 -28.66
N TYR A 299 -29.36 -13.21 -28.50
CA TYR A 299 -28.80 -11.97 -29.03
C TYR A 299 -28.13 -11.10 -27.97
N SER A 300 -28.01 -11.60 -26.73
CA SER A 300 -27.54 -10.85 -25.58
C SER A 300 -26.13 -10.28 -25.80
N PRO A 301 -25.86 -9.03 -25.37
CA PRO A 301 -24.51 -8.48 -25.42
C PRO A 301 -23.50 -9.27 -24.58
N GLU A 302 -23.95 -10.03 -23.58
CA GLU A 302 -23.09 -10.89 -22.74
C GLU A 302 -22.42 -12.03 -23.51
N ASN A 303 -22.95 -12.38 -24.69
CA ASN A 303 -22.44 -13.48 -25.50
C ASN A 303 -21.07 -13.16 -26.12
N VAL A 304 -20.74 -11.88 -26.31
CA VAL A 304 -19.47 -11.48 -26.96
C VAL A 304 -18.22 -11.78 -26.13
N VAL A 305 -18.37 -12.09 -24.85
CA VAL A 305 -17.25 -12.49 -23.97
C VAL A 305 -17.29 -13.98 -23.64
N ASP A 306 -18.18 -14.73 -24.29
CA ASP A 306 -18.28 -16.17 -24.22
C ASP A 306 -17.46 -16.81 -25.36
N LEU A 307 -16.14 -16.70 -25.25
CA LEU A 307 -15.20 -16.96 -26.35
C LEU A 307 -15.17 -18.43 -26.81
N ASP A 308 -15.58 -19.36 -25.93
CA ASP A 308 -15.62 -20.81 -26.16
C ASP A 308 -16.84 -21.27 -26.95
N THR A 309 -17.86 -20.41 -27.12
CA THR A 309 -19.09 -20.74 -27.83
C THR A 309 -19.21 -20.00 -29.17
N ASN A 310 -20.27 -20.32 -29.91
CA ASN A 310 -20.68 -19.59 -31.11
C ASN A 310 -21.87 -18.66 -30.86
N SER A 311 -22.13 -18.34 -29.58
CA SER A 311 -23.12 -17.33 -29.22
C SER A 311 -22.68 -15.96 -29.73
N TYR A 312 -23.64 -15.05 -29.94
CA TYR A 312 -23.35 -13.77 -30.55
C TYR A 312 -24.27 -12.66 -30.02
N PHE A 313 -23.84 -11.43 -30.21
CA PHE A 313 -24.65 -10.24 -30.01
C PHE A 313 -25.29 -9.82 -31.33
N PHE A 314 -26.53 -9.33 -31.28
CA PHE A 314 -27.24 -8.79 -32.43
C PHE A 314 -28.03 -7.54 -32.01
N SER A 315 -27.69 -6.39 -32.56
CA SER A 315 -28.43 -5.13 -32.36
C SER A 315 -29.65 -4.99 -33.28
N ASN A 316 -30.50 -3.98 -33.02
CA ASN A 316 -31.43 -3.47 -34.02
C ASN A 316 -30.69 -2.82 -35.20
N CYS A 317 -31.39 -2.62 -36.31
CA CYS A 317 -30.88 -1.89 -37.46
C CYS A 317 -30.94 -0.39 -37.17
N GLY A 318 -29.81 0.30 -37.22
CA GLY A 318 -29.79 1.75 -37.17
C GLY A 318 -28.36 2.30 -37.16
N PRO A 319 -28.15 3.57 -37.50
CA PRO A 319 -26.81 4.13 -37.53
C PRO A 319 -26.14 4.08 -36.15
N ASN A 320 -24.81 3.99 -36.14
CA ASN A 320 -23.98 4.09 -34.93
C ASN A 320 -24.29 3.05 -33.83
N GLN A 321 -24.71 1.83 -34.19
CA GLN A 321 -24.82 0.76 -33.19
C GLN A 321 -23.47 0.50 -32.51
N TRP A 322 -23.51 0.19 -31.22
CA TRP A 322 -22.32 0.02 -30.42
C TRP A 322 -22.49 -1.03 -29.32
N ILE A 323 -21.36 -1.56 -28.87
CA ILE A 323 -21.23 -2.41 -27.69
C ILE A 323 -20.04 -1.96 -26.86
N CYS A 324 -20.20 -1.92 -25.54
CA CYS A 324 -19.24 -1.36 -24.60
C CYS A 324 -18.96 -2.33 -23.46
N LEU A 325 -17.68 -2.54 -23.18
CA LEU A 325 -17.18 -3.30 -22.05
C LEU A 325 -16.76 -2.31 -20.96
N ASP A 326 -17.36 -2.45 -19.78
CA ASP A 326 -17.05 -1.71 -18.56
C ASP A 326 -16.31 -2.61 -17.58
N PHE A 327 -15.02 -2.34 -17.37
CA PHE A 327 -14.13 -3.11 -16.49
C PHE A 327 -14.34 -2.81 -14.99
N LYS A 328 -15.37 -2.02 -14.63
CA LYS A 328 -15.76 -1.67 -13.26
C LYS A 328 -14.65 -1.00 -12.47
N GLU A 329 -14.13 -1.70 -11.47
CA GLU A 329 -13.08 -1.19 -10.59
C GLU A 329 -11.69 -1.29 -11.21
N ARG A 330 -11.57 -1.95 -12.37
CA ARG A 330 -10.31 -2.17 -13.07
C ARG A 330 -10.12 -1.13 -14.17
N LYS A 331 -8.87 -0.88 -14.52
CA LYS A 331 -8.48 -0.08 -15.68
C LYS A 331 -7.65 -0.92 -16.62
N ILE A 332 -7.66 -0.61 -17.90
CA ILE A 332 -6.83 -1.26 -18.90
C ILE A 332 -6.06 -0.20 -19.70
N ILE A 333 -4.95 -0.60 -20.31
CA ILE A 333 -4.33 0.10 -21.45
C ILE A 333 -4.43 -0.87 -22.62
N PRO A 334 -5.43 -0.71 -23.51
CA PRO A 334 -5.63 -1.64 -24.60
C PRO A 334 -4.62 -1.34 -25.72
N LYS A 335 -3.91 -2.38 -26.17
CA LYS A 335 -2.90 -2.33 -27.25
C LYS A 335 -3.37 -3.02 -28.52
N LYS A 336 -4.12 -4.11 -28.38
CA LYS A 336 -4.76 -4.84 -29.48
C LYS A 336 -6.15 -5.29 -29.08
N TYR A 337 -6.95 -5.65 -30.05
CA TYR A 337 -8.21 -6.34 -29.82
C TYR A 337 -8.43 -7.42 -30.88
N THR A 338 -9.17 -8.45 -30.51
CA THR A 338 -9.62 -9.50 -31.41
C THR A 338 -11.13 -9.46 -31.53
N LEU A 339 -11.64 -9.60 -32.75
CA LEU A 339 -13.05 -9.78 -33.05
C LEU A 339 -13.26 -11.16 -33.68
N LYS A 340 -14.28 -11.89 -33.23
CA LYS A 340 -14.71 -13.19 -33.80
C LYS A 340 -16.01 -13.00 -34.55
N SER A 341 -16.03 -13.32 -35.83
CA SER A 341 -17.24 -13.28 -36.65
C SER A 341 -18.21 -14.39 -36.30
N ILE A 342 -19.48 -14.20 -36.66
CA ILE A 342 -20.55 -15.16 -36.42
C ILE A 342 -20.43 -16.42 -37.31
N VAL A 343 -21.27 -17.41 -37.00
CA VAL A 343 -21.36 -18.70 -37.74
C VAL A 343 -21.88 -18.59 -39.18
N MET A 344 -22.27 -17.38 -39.60
CA MET A 344 -22.73 -17.10 -40.95
C MET A 344 -21.56 -16.88 -41.91
N GLY A 345 -21.73 -17.28 -43.17
CA GLY A 345 -20.71 -17.13 -44.21
C GLY A 345 -20.45 -15.68 -44.64
N SER A 346 -19.69 -15.54 -45.72
CA SER A 346 -19.40 -14.25 -46.34
C SER A 346 -20.66 -13.47 -46.75
N ASN A 347 -20.52 -12.15 -46.82
CA ASN A 347 -21.56 -11.19 -47.18
C ASN A 347 -22.78 -11.28 -46.25
N ASN A 348 -22.54 -11.27 -44.94
CA ASN A 348 -23.58 -11.17 -43.93
C ASN A 348 -23.36 -9.90 -43.07
N HIS A 349 -24.01 -9.80 -41.92
CA HIS A 349 -24.01 -8.60 -41.08
C HIS A 349 -22.72 -8.40 -40.26
N GLN A 350 -21.60 -9.00 -40.65
CA GLN A 350 -20.33 -8.82 -39.95
C GLN A 350 -19.83 -7.36 -40.09
N PRO A 351 -19.12 -6.83 -39.07
CA PRO A 351 -18.57 -5.48 -39.12
C PRO A 351 -17.53 -5.34 -40.24
N ARG A 352 -17.68 -4.27 -41.03
CA ARG A 352 -16.75 -3.85 -42.09
C ARG A 352 -16.14 -2.49 -41.81
N ASN A 353 -16.91 -1.62 -41.15
CA ASN A 353 -16.53 -0.26 -40.80
C ASN A 353 -16.85 -0.04 -39.32
N TRP A 354 -15.83 0.19 -38.49
CA TRP A 354 -16.01 0.47 -37.08
C TRP A 354 -14.92 1.38 -36.53
N VAL A 355 -15.21 1.96 -35.37
CA VAL A 355 -14.25 2.65 -34.52
C VAL A 355 -14.17 1.99 -33.16
N VAL A 356 -13.01 2.10 -32.54
CA VAL A 356 -12.78 1.73 -31.15
C VAL A 356 -12.61 3.01 -30.36
N GLU A 357 -13.41 3.15 -29.32
CA GLU A 357 -13.45 4.33 -28.46
C GLU A 357 -13.19 3.90 -27.01
N VAL A 358 -12.45 4.71 -26.26
CA VAL A 358 -12.17 4.47 -24.84
C VAL A 358 -12.63 5.63 -23.98
N SER A 359 -12.96 5.32 -22.72
CA SER A 359 -13.37 6.34 -21.75
C SER A 359 -12.91 6.00 -20.33
N GLY A 360 -12.63 7.02 -19.54
CA GLY A 360 -12.37 6.91 -18.11
C GLY A 360 -13.63 7.00 -17.24
N ASP A 361 -14.66 7.70 -17.72
CA ASP A 361 -15.86 8.09 -16.97
C ASP A 361 -17.18 7.57 -17.59
N GLY A 362 -17.13 7.00 -18.79
CA GLY A 362 -18.29 6.49 -19.53
C GLY A 362 -19.06 7.58 -20.29
N THR A 363 -18.69 8.85 -20.16
CA THR A 363 -19.38 10.00 -20.79
C THR A 363 -18.51 10.69 -21.83
N ASN A 364 -17.21 10.85 -21.57
CA ASN A 364 -16.25 11.43 -22.50
C ASN A 364 -15.51 10.32 -23.25
N TRP A 365 -15.67 10.28 -24.56
CA TRP A 365 -15.15 9.20 -25.41
C TRP A 365 -14.02 9.71 -26.32
N MET A 366 -12.94 8.93 -26.41
CA MET A 366 -11.81 9.18 -27.30
C MET A 366 -11.68 8.03 -28.29
N GLU A 367 -11.67 8.34 -29.58
CA GLU A 367 -11.37 7.36 -30.63
C GLU A 367 -9.88 6.98 -30.58
N VAL A 368 -9.60 5.67 -30.53
CA VAL A 368 -8.24 5.12 -30.43
C VAL A 368 -7.87 4.23 -31.61
N ASP A 369 -8.85 3.75 -32.37
CA ASP A 369 -8.65 3.04 -33.63
C ASP A 369 -9.87 3.22 -34.56
N ARG A 370 -9.62 3.12 -35.86
CA ARG A 370 -10.63 3.21 -36.92
C ARG A 370 -10.31 2.22 -38.03
N ARG A 371 -11.32 1.47 -38.44
CA ARG A 371 -11.24 0.49 -39.52
C ARG A 371 -12.32 0.77 -40.54
N GLU A 372 -11.92 0.92 -41.80
CA GLU A 372 -12.81 1.18 -42.92
C GLU A 372 -12.58 0.15 -44.02
N GLY A 373 -13.65 -0.32 -44.64
CA GLY A 373 -13.61 -1.29 -45.73
C GLY A 373 -13.00 -2.65 -45.37
N ASN A 374 -12.89 -3.01 -44.09
CA ASN A 374 -12.16 -4.19 -43.65
C ASN A 374 -12.90 -5.49 -44.02
N SER A 375 -12.20 -6.43 -44.66
CA SER A 375 -12.76 -7.69 -45.12
C SER A 375 -12.37 -8.91 -44.28
N VAL A 376 -11.54 -8.74 -43.24
CA VAL A 376 -11.00 -9.86 -42.43
C VAL A 376 -12.13 -10.68 -41.81
N LEU A 377 -13.17 -10.01 -41.29
CA LEU A 377 -14.31 -10.68 -40.64
C LEU A 377 -15.35 -11.23 -41.63
N ASN A 378 -15.15 -11.11 -42.95
CA ASN A 378 -16.15 -11.46 -43.97
C ASN A 378 -16.21 -12.97 -44.29
N ASN A 379 -16.19 -13.82 -43.28
CA ASN A 379 -16.39 -15.26 -43.43
C ASN A 379 -16.86 -15.87 -42.09
N LYS A 380 -17.20 -17.16 -42.10
CA LYS A 380 -17.72 -17.90 -40.95
C LYS A 380 -16.65 -18.11 -39.87
N ASN A 381 -16.96 -17.74 -38.62
CA ASN A 381 -16.13 -17.99 -37.43
C ASN A 381 -14.67 -17.55 -37.58
N VAL A 382 -14.41 -16.49 -38.34
CA VAL A 382 -13.08 -15.93 -38.50
C VAL A 382 -12.73 -15.07 -37.31
N ILE A 383 -11.48 -15.21 -36.88
CA ILE A 383 -10.88 -14.43 -35.81
C ILE A 383 -9.95 -13.41 -36.45
N GLY A 384 -10.22 -12.12 -36.23
CA GLY A 384 -9.41 -11.01 -36.71
C GLY A 384 -8.82 -10.25 -35.54
N THR A 385 -7.50 -10.11 -35.50
CA THR A 385 -6.78 -9.31 -34.50
C THR A 385 -6.27 -8.01 -35.11
N PHE A 386 -6.43 -6.91 -34.38
CA PHE A 386 -6.11 -5.57 -34.85
C PHE A 386 -5.35 -4.78 -33.78
N ASN A 387 -4.37 -3.99 -34.21
CA ASN A 387 -3.63 -3.08 -33.33
C ASN A 387 -4.45 -1.82 -33.02
N ILE A 388 -4.28 -1.27 -31.83
CA ILE A 388 -4.85 0.04 -31.45
C ILE A 388 -3.77 1.10 -31.67
N ASN A 389 -4.12 2.22 -32.31
CA ASN A 389 -3.12 3.24 -32.65
C ASN A 389 -2.77 4.13 -31.45
N VAL A 390 -3.73 4.35 -30.55
CA VAL A 390 -3.56 5.21 -29.37
C VAL A 390 -3.77 4.40 -28.09
N HIS A 391 -2.68 4.12 -27.38
CA HIS A 391 -2.74 3.40 -26.11
C HIS A 391 -3.08 4.37 -24.98
N LYS A 392 -4.32 4.30 -24.47
CA LYS A 392 -4.79 5.18 -23.40
C LYS A 392 -5.36 4.36 -22.24
N LYS A 393 -4.94 4.69 -21.01
CA LYS A 393 -5.50 4.09 -19.80
C LYS A 393 -6.98 4.45 -19.66
N CYS A 394 -7.85 3.45 -19.60
CA CYS A 394 -9.30 3.61 -19.57
C CYS A 394 -9.99 2.56 -18.68
N ARG A 395 -11.26 2.79 -18.37
CA ARG A 395 -12.15 1.79 -17.72
C ARG A 395 -13.13 1.19 -18.74
N PHE A 396 -13.51 1.98 -19.73
CA PHE A 396 -14.47 1.59 -20.75
C PHE A 396 -13.78 1.47 -22.10
N ILE A 397 -14.14 0.44 -22.85
CA ILE A 397 -13.81 0.29 -24.27
C ILE A 397 -15.09 -0.04 -25.02
N ARG A 398 -15.35 0.71 -26.09
CA ARG A 398 -16.56 0.61 -26.91
C ARG A 398 -16.18 0.41 -28.36
N PHE A 399 -16.86 -0.53 -29.00
CA PHE A 399 -16.83 -0.73 -30.43
C PHE A 399 -18.11 -0.13 -31.00
N ARG A 400 -17.99 0.70 -32.05
CA ARG A 400 -19.14 1.35 -32.69
C ARG A 400 -19.02 1.27 -34.20
N LEU A 401 -20.11 0.94 -34.87
CA LEU A 401 -20.15 1.00 -36.32
C LEU A 401 -19.95 2.44 -36.81
N SER A 402 -19.06 2.62 -37.78
CA SER A 402 -18.79 3.90 -38.45
C SER A 402 -19.34 3.94 -39.87
N GLY A 403 -19.91 2.82 -40.34
CA GLY A 403 -20.52 2.68 -41.65
C GLY A 403 -21.22 1.32 -41.78
N LYS A 404 -21.51 0.94 -43.01
CA LYS A 404 -22.26 -0.28 -43.32
C LYS A 404 -21.48 -1.56 -43.04
N THR A 405 -22.19 -2.65 -42.76
CA THR A 405 -21.65 -4.01 -42.66
C THR A 405 -21.24 -4.58 -44.03
N SER A 406 -20.70 -5.81 -44.04
CA SER A 406 -20.43 -6.55 -45.28
C SER A 406 -21.69 -6.84 -46.12
N TYR A 407 -22.88 -6.84 -45.52
CA TYR A 407 -24.18 -6.98 -46.20
C TYR A 407 -24.89 -5.65 -46.45
N ASN A 408 -24.19 -4.53 -46.35
CA ASN A 408 -24.74 -3.20 -46.59
C ASN A 408 -25.89 -2.81 -45.62
N THR A 409 -25.85 -3.28 -44.38
CA THR A 409 -26.82 -2.95 -43.31
C THR A 409 -26.19 -2.17 -42.18
N ASP A 410 -27.01 -1.68 -41.23
CA ASP A 410 -26.56 -1.04 -39.99
C ASP A 410 -26.82 -1.92 -38.76
N TYR A 411 -26.78 -3.24 -38.94
CA TYR A 411 -26.82 -4.19 -37.83
C TYR A 411 -25.42 -4.38 -37.25
N PHE A 412 -25.26 -4.36 -35.93
CA PHE A 412 -24.02 -4.80 -35.30
C PHE A 412 -24.20 -6.24 -34.84
N VAL A 413 -23.49 -7.15 -35.50
CA VAL A 413 -23.48 -8.57 -35.16
C VAL A 413 -22.06 -9.08 -34.95
N ILE A 414 -21.74 -9.65 -33.79
CA ILE A 414 -20.41 -10.17 -33.49
C ILE A 414 -20.49 -11.33 -32.48
N ALA A 415 -19.62 -12.34 -32.64
CA ALA A 415 -19.61 -13.52 -31.76
C ALA A 415 -18.63 -13.39 -30.59
N GLY A 416 -17.54 -12.66 -30.75
CA GLY A 416 -16.51 -12.57 -29.71
C GLY A 416 -15.72 -11.28 -29.77
N ILE A 417 -15.35 -10.77 -28.59
CA ILE A 417 -14.48 -9.63 -28.37
C ILE A 417 -13.45 -10.00 -27.32
N GLU A 418 -12.18 -9.83 -27.65
CA GLU A 418 -11.06 -9.96 -26.72
C GLU A 418 -10.17 -8.71 -26.83
N VAL A 419 -9.53 -8.33 -25.72
CA VAL A 419 -8.67 -7.15 -25.60
C VAL A 419 -7.33 -7.56 -25.01
N PHE A 420 -6.24 -7.02 -25.59
CA PHE A 420 -4.87 -7.30 -25.18
C PHE A 420 -4.18 -6.03 -24.71
N GLY A 421 -3.25 -6.18 -23.77
CA GLY A 421 -2.48 -5.10 -23.19
C GLY A 421 -2.42 -5.23 -21.68
N THR A 422 -2.36 -4.09 -20.99
CA THR A 422 -2.15 -4.07 -19.55
C THR A 422 -3.48 -3.94 -18.82
N ILE A 423 -3.69 -4.73 -17.78
CA ILE A 423 -4.79 -4.56 -16.83
C ILE A 423 -4.25 -4.13 -15.46
N PHE A 424 -4.97 -3.22 -14.83
CA PHE A 424 -4.70 -2.71 -13.50
C PHE A 424 -5.82 -3.15 -12.57
N GLU A 425 -5.48 -4.01 -11.61
CA GLU A 425 -6.40 -4.59 -10.64
C GLU A 425 -6.06 -4.15 -9.21
N ARG A 426 -6.96 -4.41 -8.27
CA ARG A 426 -6.68 -4.32 -6.84
C ARG A 426 -6.49 -5.72 -6.30
#